data_AF-A0A101EGD6-F1
#
_entry.id   AF-A0A101EGD6-F1
#
_cell.length_a   1.000
_cell.length_b   1.000
_cell.length_c   1.000
_cell.angle_alpha   90.00
_cell.angle_beta   90.00
_cell.angle_gamma   90.00
#
_symmetry.space_group_name_H-M   'P 1'
#
loop_
_entity.id
_entity.type
_entity.pdbx_description
1 polymer ?
#
loop_
_entity_poly.entity_id
_entity_poly.type
_entity_poly.pdbx_seq_one_letter_code
_entity_poly.pdbx_strand_id
1 'polypeptide(L)'
;MIISVPYGHGFISADVPIKNLMGIYEAPGVKPAKDPTSEIINALENPIGSPPLSHIVKPDRKVCIVVSDITRPIPYKEVLPVLLEYLNRCGVKDEDITILIATGLHRGLTPQEQRDLYGEEIVERVKVVNHDYKDSSNLIRIGKTSRGTPIEVNRIAVETDTLILTGYIEPHQQFGFTGGRKSIMPGLASERAVMHNHNAKMMDHPSAVNGVLEGNPQHEDAMEFAKAIKVDFILNVVLNQDEKLAWAVGGDLEKAWLKGVKLSQSFREVELPYPCDIAITATGHPLDRVLYQGPKITSAVFRTKDRIIKDGGTIILPMELTEGVGHHVEFYELMSIGKPEAIIEKCYSSPIKDQWGAQIWVRTLEKTKIIIVTHNMEPSLIEKMGIEHAYNLQEAIDRAISRHGQDCKVAVFPRATTVLPKLTESQRRRKT
;
A
#
# COMPACT_ATOMS: atom_id res chain seq x y z
N MET A 1 0.79 31.05 8.51
CA MET A 1 -0.33 30.14 8.85
C MET A 1 0.28 28.93 9.52
N ILE A 2 -0.16 28.63 10.74
CA ILE A 2 0.27 27.42 11.44
C ILE A 2 -0.37 26.21 10.77
N ILE A 3 0.46 25.30 10.27
CA ILE A 3 0.04 23.99 9.80
C ILE A 3 0.36 22.95 10.88
N SER A 4 -0.42 21.87 10.92
CA SER A 4 -0.20 20.73 11.80
C SER A 4 -0.25 19.44 10.99
N VAL A 5 0.75 18.57 11.15
CA VAL A 5 0.87 17.31 10.41
C VAL A 5 1.14 16.14 11.37
N PRO A 6 0.61 14.93 11.09
CA PRO A 6 0.85 13.75 11.92
C PRO A 6 2.33 13.43 12.10
N TYR A 7 2.70 13.04 13.33
CA TYR A 7 4.05 12.60 13.72
C TYR A 7 3.92 11.70 14.96
N GLY A 8 4.32 10.45 14.83
CA GLY A 8 4.03 9.41 15.82
C GLY A 8 2.53 9.28 16.06
N HIS A 9 2.14 9.15 17.32
CA HIS A 9 0.73 9.15 17.74
C HIS A 9 0.11 10.55 17.88
N GLY A 10 0.87 11.61 17.58
CA GLY A 10 0.46 13.00 17.73
C GLY A 10 0.65 13.80 16.45
N PHE A 11 0.97 15.08 16.64
CA PHE A 11 1.17 16.04 15.56
C PHE A 11 2.35 16.95 15.88
N ILE A 12 3.03 17.41 14.84
CA ILE A 12 3.99 18.52 14.92
C ILE A 12 3.47 19.70 14.09
N SER A 13 3.82 20.92 14.49
CA SER A 13 3.33 22.14 13.85
C SER A 13 4.46 23.08 13.44
N ALA A 14 4.22 23.90 12.43
CA ALA A 14 5.13 24.94 11.97
C ALA A 14 4.36 26.07 11.27
N ASP A 15 4.96 27.26 11.20
CA ASP A 15 4.44 28.38 10.44
C ASP A 15 4.91 28.32 8.98
N VAL A 16 3.94 28.35 8.06
CA VAL A 16 4.18 28.57 6.64
C VAL A 16 3.63 29.96 6.28
N PRO A 17 4.44 30.88 5.72
CA PRO A 17 3.93 32.16 5.28
C PRO A 17 2.79 31.99 4.28
N ILE A 18 1.68 32.72 4.46
CA ILE A 18 0.47 32.56 3.65
C ILE A 18 0.76 32.73 2.15
N LYS A 19 1.70 33.62 1.79
CA LYS A 19 2.14 33.82 0.39
C LYS A 19 2.77 32.57 -0.25
N ASN A 20 3.37 31.70 0.56
CA ASN A 20 4.05 30.48 0.12
C ASN A 20 3.12 29.26 0.16
N LEU A 21 2.13 29.23 1.07
CA LEU A 21 1.20 28.11 1.17
C LEU A 21 0.32 28.02 -0.09
N MET A 22 0.51 26.96 -0.87
CA MET A 22 -0.32 26.62 -2.02
C MET A 22 -1.64 26.00 -1.57
N GLY A 23 -1.59 25.14 -0.55
CA GLY A 23 -2.76 24.44 -0.04
C GLY A 23 -2.38 23.28 0.89
N ILE A 24 -3.39 22.82 1.63
CA ILE A 24 -3.35 21.59 2.41
C ILE A 24 -4.24 20.60 1.67
N TYR A 25 -3.65 19.50 1.22
CA TYR A 25 -4.26 18.53 0.32
C TYR A 25 -4.53 17.23 1.07
N GLU A 26 -5.79 17.06 1.47
CA GLU A 26 -6.32 15.87 2.10
C GLU A 26 -7.53 15.38 1.31
N ALA A 27 -7.82 14.09 1.42
CA ALA A 27 -9.07 13.55 0.92
C ALA A 27 -10.24 14.30 1.61
N PRO A 28 -11.26 14.82 0.88
CA PRO A 28 -12.41 15.52 1.46
C PRO A 28 -13.23 14.71 2.48
N GLY A 29 -12.88 13.44 2.64
CA GLY A 29 -13.45 12.53 3.61
C GLY A 29 -14.77 11.94 3.15
N VAL A 30 -15.02 10.71 3.57
CA VAL A 30 -16.29 10.01 3.33
C VAL A 30 -16.82 9.52 4.66
N LYS A 31 -18.13 9.60 4.85
CA LYS A 31 -18.79 9.01 6.01
C LYS A 31 -18.60 7.48 6.00
N PRO A 32 -18.39 6.85 7.16
CA PRO A 32 -18.44 5.40 7.25
C PRO A 32 -19.84 4.89 6.86
N ALA A 33 -19.92 3.60 6.50
CA ALA A 33 -21.18 2.92 6.30
C ALA A 33 -22.03 3.05 7.58
N LYS A 34 -23.32 3.37 7.43
CA LYS A 34 -24.24 3.49 8.57
C LYS A 34 -24.41 2.15 9.29
N ASP A 35 -24.41 1.08 8.51
CA ASP A 35 -24.47 -0.31 8.96
C ASP A 35 -23.43 -1.13 8.17
N PRO A 36 -22.21 -1.27 8.71
CA PRO A 36 -21.15 -2.04 8.06
C PRO A 36 -21.53 -3.50 7.79
N THR A 37 -22.34 -4.11 8.68
CA THR A 37 -22.80 -5.50 8.51
C THR A 37 -23.69 -5.63 7.29
N SER A 38 -24.67 -4.74 7.14
CA SER A 38 -25.54 -4.73 5.95
C SER A 38 -24.77 -4.42 4.67
N GLU A 39 -23.77 -3.54 4.72
CA GLU A 39 -22.89 -3.24 3.57
C GLU A 39 -22.11 -4.49 3.11
N ILE A 40 -21.56 -5.27 4.06
CA ILE A 40 -20.86 -6.52 3.77
C ILE A 40 -21.84 -7.56 3.22
N ILE A 41 -23.00 -7.78 3.85
CA ILE A 41 -24.00 -8.75 3.37
C ILE A 41 -24.45 -8.39 1.95
N ASN A 42 -24.68 -7.11 1.66
CA ASN A 42 -25.04 -6.66 0.33
C ASN A 42 -23.95 -6.98 -0.71
N ALA A 43 -22.67 -6.84 -0.35
CA ALA A 43 -21.56 -7.23 -1.23
C ALA A 43 -21.51 -8.74 -1.51
N LEU A 44 -21.97 -9.58 -0.57
CA LEU A 44 -22.05 -11.04 -0.72
C LEU A 44 -23.25 -11.50 -1.57
N GLU A 45 -24.41 -10.86 -1.39
CA GLU A 45 -25.68 -11.21 -2.04
C GLU A 45 -25.88 -10.55 -3.42
N ASN A 46 -25.33 -9.35 -3.62
CA ASN A 46 -25.43 -8.59 -4.87
C ASN A 46 -24.06 -8.34 -5.51
N PRO A 47 -23.28 -9.39 -5.83
CA PRO A 47 -21.90 -9.23 -6.27
C PRO A 47 -21.78 -8.70 -7.70
N ILE A 48 -20.60 -8.18 -7.98
CA ILE A 48 -20.27 -7.58 -9.26
C ILE A 48 -19.55 -8.63 -10.12
N GLY A 49 -20.17 -9.01 -11.22
CA GLY A 49 -19.55 -9.85 -12.23
C GLY A 49 -19.43 -11.34 -11.89
N SER A 50 -20.07 -11.80 -10.81
CA SER A 50 -20.17 -13.21 -10.41
C SER A 50 -21.59 -13.54 -9.91
N PRO A 51 -21.93 -14.81 -9.69
CA PRO A 51 -23.10 -15.19 -8.89
C PRO A 51 -22.94 -14.77 -7.41
N PRO A 52 -24.05 -14.64 -6.65
CA PRO A 52 -24.04 -14.52 -5.18
C PRO A 52 -23.14 -15.57 -4.52
N LEU A 53 -22.50 -15.23 -3.40
CA LEU A 53 -21.58 -16.16 -2.74
C LEU A 53 -22.31 -17.45 -2.34
N SER A 54 -23.56 -17.36 -1.90
CA SER A 54 -24.45 -18.50 -1.58
C SER A 54 -24.65 -19.50 -2.73
N HIS A 55 -24.45 -19.09 -3.99
CA HIS A 55 -24.53 -19.97 -5.16
C HIS A 55 -23.17 -20.59 -5.53
N ILE A 56 -22.07 -20.03 -5.02
CA ILE A 56 -20.70 -20.47 -5.29
C ILE A 56 -20.29 -21.51 -4.26
N VAL A 57 -20.53 -21.24 -2.98
CA VAL A 57 -20.23 -22.16 -1.88
C VAL A 57 -21.22 -23.31 -1.85
N LYS A 58 -20.77 -24.47 -1.38
CA LYS A 58 -21.62 -25.64 -1.20
C LYS A 58 -21.33 -26.29 0.15
N PRO A 59 -22.31 -26.97 0.76
CA PRO A 59 -22.06 -27.83 1.90
C PRO A 59 -20.95 -28.85 1.60
N ASP A 60 -20.20 -29.23 2.65
CA ASP A 60 -19.14 -30.25 2.61
C ASP A 60 -17.95 -29.93 1.67
N ARG A 61 -17.76 -28.66 1.29
CA ARG A 61 -16.62 -28.18 0.50
C ARG A 61 -15.67 -27.35 1.33
N LYS A 62 -14.37 -27.50 1.06
CA LYS A 62 -13.33 -26.72 1.73
C LYS A 62 -13.33 -25.29 1.22
N VAL A 63 -13.37 -24.34 2.16
CA VAL A 63 -13.32 -22.91 1.85
C VAL A 63 -12.04 -22.31 2.42
N CYS A 64 -11.26 -21.63 1.58
CA CYS A 64 -10.12 -20.84 2.00
C CYS A 64 -10.46 -19.36 1.96
N ILE A 65 -10.33 -18.67 3.09
CA ILE A 65 -10.47 -17.22 3.20
C ILE A 65 -9.09 -16.61 3.34
N VAL A 66 -8.64 -15.87 2.33
CA VAL A 66 -7.36 -15.18 2.38
C VAL A 66 -7.54 -13.85 3.10
N VAL A 67 -6.75 -13.63 4.16
CA VAL A 67 -6.74 -12.40 4.97
C VAL A 67 -5.37 -11.74 4.89
N SER A 68 -5.31 -10.42 5.08
CA SER A 68 -4.06 -9.66 5.11
C SER A 68 -3.42 -9.69 6.49
N ASP A 69 -2.11 -9.51 6.53
CA ASP A 69 -1.33 -9.43 7.77
C ASP A 69 -1.53 -8.13 8.57
N ILE A 70 -0.81 -8.01 9.69
CA ILE A 70 -0.87 -6.88 10.63
C ILE A 70 -0.45 -5.53 10.03
N THR A 71 0.14 -5.52 8.83
CA THR A 71 0.58 -4.27 8.20
C THR A 71 -0.55 -3.54 7.48
N ARG A 72 -1.80 -4.06 7.55
CA ARG A 72 -2.99 -3.50 6.89
C ARG A 72 -4.09 -3.15 7.92
N PRO A 73 -4.76 -1.99 7.77
CA PRO A 73 -5.75 -1.51 8.74
C PRO A 73 -7.16 -2.09 8.49
N ILE A 74 -7.26 -3.35 8.05
CA ILE A 74 -8.57 -3.93 7.70
C ILE A 74 -9.31 -4.27 9.00
N PRO A 75 -10.57 -3.85 9.17
CA PRO A 75 -11.34 -4.13 10.38
C PRO A 75 -11.85 -5.59 10.38
N TYR A 76 -10.95 -6.57 10.49
CA TYR A 76 -11.30 -7.99 10.41
C TYR A 76 -12.24 -8.44 11.53
N LYS A 77 -12.19 -7.80 12.70
CA LYS A 77 -13.16 -8.00 13.79
C LYS A 77 -14.60 -7.61 13.42
N GLU A 78 -14.78 -6.81 12.37
CA GLU A 78 -16.10 -6.48 11.80
C GLU A 78 -16.40 -7.36 10.58
N VAL A 79 -15.40 -7.63 9.72
CA VAL A 79 -15.59 -8.35 8.45
C VAL A 79 -15.72 -9.86 8.60
N LEU A 80 -14.84 -10.51 9.38
CA LEU A 80 -14.78 -11.97 9.47
C LEU A 80 -16.01 -12.58 10.15
N PRO A 81 -16.55 -12.03 11.25
CA PRO A 81 -17.76 -12.59 11.86
C PRO A 81 -18.94 -12.66 10.87
N VAL A 82 -19.14 -11.60 10.08
CA VAL A 82 -20.21 -11.53 9.08
C VAL A 82 -19.99 -12.56 7.96
N LEU A 83 -18.76 -12.68 7.46
CA LEU A 83 -18.43 -13.64 6.41
C LEU A 83 -18.57 -15.10 6.88
N LEU A 84 -18.10 -15.42 8.08
CA LEU A 84 -18.17 -16.78 8.62
C LEU A 84 -19.62 -17.20 8.92
N GLU A 85 -20.41 -16.31 9.53
CA GLU A 85 -21.84 -16.53 9.75
C GLU A 85 -22.58 -16.74 8.43
N TYR A 86 -22.25 -15.95 7.40
CA TYR A 86 -22.80 -16.11 6.06
C TYR A 86 -22.49 -17.49 5.46
N LEU A 87 -21.24 -17.95 5.57
CA LEU A 87 -20.81 -19.26 5.08
C LEU A 87 -21.51 -20.42 5.81
N ASN A 88 -21.65 -20.32 7.14
CA ASN A 88 -22.38 -21.31 7.92
C ASN A 88 -23.86 -21.40 7.54
N ARG A 89 -24.52 -20.26 7.26
CA ARG A 89 -25.91 -20.27 6.74
C ARG A 89 -26.03 -20.95 5.39
N CYS A 90 -24.96 -20.92 4.59
CA CYS A 90 -24.88 -21.66 3.34
C CYS A 90 -24.53 -23.16 3.54
N GLY A 91 -24.36 -23.62 4.78
CA GLY A 91 -24.08 -25.01 5.13
C GLY A 91 -22.60 -25.39 5.18
N VAL A 92 -21.67 -24.43 5.07
CA VAL A 92 -20.22 -24.69 5.24
C VAL A 92 -19.91 -24.75 6.72
N LYS A 93 -19.35 -25.87 7.20
CA LYS A 93 -18.99 -26.02 8.62
C LYS A 93 -17.66 -25.33 8.91
N ASP A 94 -17.46 -24.89 10.15
CA ASP A 94 -16.23 -24.23 10.59
C ASP A 94 -14.98 -25.11 10.38
N GLU A 95 -15.11 -26.43 10.51
CA GLU A 95 -14.03 -27.40 10.26
C GLU A 95 -13.55 -27.45 8.79
N ASP A 96 -14.40 -27.01 7.86
CA ASP A 96 -14.09 -26.93 6.42
C ASP A 96 -13.54 -25.55 6.01
N ILE A 97 -13.49 -24.60 6.94
CA ILE A 97 -13.00 -23.24 6.69
C ILE A 97 -11.54 -23.11 7.16
N THR A 98 -10.68 -22.61 6.27
CA THR A 98 -9.32 -22.20 6.60
C THR A 98 -9.13 -20.73 6.32
N ILE A 99 -8.66 -19.97 7.31
CA ILE A 99 -8.14 -18.62 7.13
C ILE A 99 -6.65 -18.73 6.78
N LEU A 100 -6.27 -18.21 5.61
CA LEU A 100 -4.89 -18.18 5.13
C LEU A 100 -4.37 -16.74 5.14
N ILE A 101 -3.37 -16.46 5.97
CA ILE A 101 -2.81 -15.13 6.13
C ILE A 101 -1.80 -14.85 5.02
N ALA A 102 -2.09 -13.84 4.20
CA ALA A 102 -1.25 -13.35 3.12
C ALA A 102 -0.14 -12.42 3.64
N THR A 103 0.96 -13.02 4.10
CA THR A 103 2.14 -12.34 4.64
C THR A 103 3.09 -11.83 3.54
N GLY A 104 3.00 -12.37 2.32
CA GLY A 104 4.00 -12.16 1.28
C GLY A 104 5.41 -12.51 1.79
N LEU A 105 6.32 -11.54 1.80
CA LEU A 105 7.69 -11.71 2.32
C LEU A 105 7.87 -11.35 3.79
N HIS A 106 6.80 -10.98 4.49
CA HIS A 106 6.86 -10.67 5.90
C HIS A 106 6.94 -11.95 6.75
N ARG A 107 7.30 -11.78 8.03
CA ARG A 107 7.19 -12.88 9.00
C ARG A 107 5.73 -13.27 9.22
N GLY A 108 5.52 -14.51 9.64
CA GLY A 108 4.22 -14.94 10.16
C GLY A 108 3.78 -14.13 11.38
N LEU A 109 2.47 -14.02 11.55
CA LEU A 109 1.87 -13.48 12.78
C LEU A 109 1.98 -14.51 13.89
N THR A 110 2.33 -14.04 15.08
CA THR A 110 2.21 -14.81 16.32
C THR A 110 0.75 -15.08 16.67
N PRO A 111 0.43 -16.10 17.48
CA PRO A 111 -0.95 -16.36 17.91
C PRO A 111 -1.62 -15.16 18.59
N GLN A 112 -0.86 -14.35 19.34
CA GLN A 112 -1.43 -13.16 19.98
C GLN A 112 -1.77 -12.09 18.94
N GLU A 113 -0.89 -11.81 17.99
CA GLU A 113 -1.18 -10.86 16.90
C GLU A 113 -2.38 -11.30 16.05
N GLN A 114 -2.56 -12.61 15.85
CA GLN A 114 -3.75 -13.15 15.19
C GLN A 114 -5.03 -12.84 15.99
N ARG A 115 -5.03 -13.04 17.32
CA ARG A 115 -6.18 -12.68 18.17
C ARG A 115 -6.44 -11.17 18.20
N ASP A 116 -5.37 -10.38 18.26
CA ASP A 116 -5.47 -8.92 18.28
C ASP A 116 -6.05 -8.37 16.97
N LEU A 117 -5.71 -8.98 15.83
CA LEU A 117 -6.16 -8.54 14.51
C LEU A 117 -7.53 -9.13 14.10
N TYR A 118 -7.73 -10.43 14.28
CA TYR A 118 -8.90 -11.16 13.78
C TYR A 118 -9.98 -11.39 14.84
N GLY A 119 -9.64 -11.30 16.12
CA GLY A 119 -10.50 -11.63 17.25
C GLY A 119 -10.26 -13.05 17.79
N GLU A 120 -10.34 -13.19 19.10
CA GLU A 120 -10.12 -14.46 19.82
C GLU A 120 -11.10 -15.54 19.37
N GLU A 121 -12.40 -15.23 19.35
CA GLU A 121 -13.46 -16.14 18.90
C GLU A 121 -13.16 -16.71 17.50
N ILE A 122 -12.71 -15.89 16.56
CA ILE A 122 -12.43 -16.34 15.19
C ILE A 122 -11.25 -17.29 15.13
N VAL A 123 -10.18 -16.97 15.86
CA VAL A 123 -8.93 -17.76 15.86
C VAL A 123 -9.13 -19.12 16.52
N GLU A 124 -10.06 -19.23 17.49
CA GLU A 124 -10.43 -20.51 18.12
C GLU A 124 -11.46 -21.30 17.31
N ARG A 125 -12.31 -20.62 16.53
CA ARG A 125 -13.41 -21.22 15.77
C ARG A 125 -12.95 -21.93 14.49
N VAL A 126 -12.03 -21.34 13.73
CA VAL A 126 -11.58 -21.88 12.44
C VAL A 126 -10.07 -22.04 12.37
N LYS A 127 -9.60 -22.88 11.45
CA LYS A 127 -8.16 -23.07 11.26
C LYS A 127 -7.52 -21.81 10.67
N VAL A 128 -6.52 -21.25 11.36
CA VAL A 128 -5.72 -20.11 10.88
C VAL A 128 -4.31 -20.58 10.51
N VAL A 129 -3.84 -20.22 9.30
CA VAL A 129 -2.53 -20.62 8.77
C VAL A 129 -1.78 -19.40 8.25
N ASN A 130 -0.52 -19.23 8.65
CA ASN A 130 0.37 -18.26 8.04
C ASN A 130 0.86 -18.77 6.67
N HIS A 131 0.84 -17.91 5.66
CA HIS A 131 1.73 -18.11 4.52
C HIS A 131 3.19 -18.00 4.97
N ASP A 132 4.02 -18.92 4.51
CA ASP A 132 5.47 -18.87 4.68
C ASP A 132 6.14 -19.10 3.31
N TYR A 133 6.75 -18.05 2.78
CA TYR A 133 7.45 -18.10 1.49
C TYR A 133 8.73 -18.95 1.53
N LYS A 134 9.23 -19.31 2.73
CA LYS A 134 10.40 -20.17 2.92
C LYS A 134 10.03 -21.64 2.98
N ASP A 135 8.77 -21.97 3.24
CA ASP A 135 8.29 -23.34 3.25
C ASP A 135 7.95 -23.82 1.83
N SER A 136 8.98 -24.33 1.14
CA SER A 136 8.84 -24.88 -0.21
C SER A 136 7.88 -26.07 -0.30
N SER A 137 7.59 -26.78 0.80
CA SER A 137 6.63 -27.89 0.81
C SER A 137 5.17 -27.44 0.68
N ASN A 138 4.90 -26.19 1.05
CA ASN A 138 3.59 -25.55 0.92
C ASN A 138 3.50 -24.59 -0.27
N LEU A 139 4.51 -24.55 -1.13
CA LEU A 139 4.50 -23.80 -2.38
C LEU A 139 4.37 -24.75 -3.57
N ILE A 140 3.44 -24.45 -4.48
CA ILE A 140 3.26 -25.21 -5.72
C ILE A 140 3.49 -24.31 -6.92
N ARG A 141 4.23 -24.81 -7.90
CA ARG A 141 4.45 -24.14 -9.19
C ARG A 141 3.40 -24.60 -10.19
N ILE A 142 2.59 -23.67 -10.67
CA ILE A 142 1.49 -23.95 -11.61
C ILE A 142 1.68 -23.31 -12.99
N GLY A 143 2.74 -22.52 -13.18
CA GLY A 143 3.03 -21.95 -14.48
C GLY A 143 4.05 -20.80 -14.44
N LYS A 144 3.90 -19.89 -15.41
CA LYS A 144 4.60 -18.60 -15.48
C LYS A 144 3.70 -17.58 -16.18
N THR A 145 3.81 -16.31 -15.82
CA THR A 145 3.13 -15.22 -16.54
C THR A 145 3.82 -14.96 -17.88
N SER A 146 3.17 -14.17 -18.73
CA SER A 146 3.70 -13.67 -20.00
C SER A 146 5.00 -12.89 -19.84
N ARG A 147 5.22 -12.27 -18.68
CA ARG A 147 6.46 -11.54 -18.32
C ARG A 147 7.51 -12.43 -17.65
N GLY A 148 7.26 -13.73 -17.59
CA GLY A 148 8.20 -14.75 -17.10
C GLY A 148 8.19 -14.93 -15.58
N THR A 149 7.31 -14.25 -14.84
CA THR A 149 7.18 -14.44 -13.39
C THR A 149 6.74 -15.87 -13.11
N PRO A 150 7.50 -16.67 -12.34
CA PRO A 150 7.07 -18.02 -12.01
C PRO A 150 5.81 -17.96 -11.15
N ILE A 151 4.76 -18.69 -11.54
CA ILE A 151 3.53 -18.75 -10.75
C ILE A 151 3.71 -19.84 -9.71
N GLU A 152 4.27 -19.43 -8.57
CA GLU A 152 4.54 -20.25 -7.40
C GLU A 152 3.81 -19.67 -6.20
N VAL A 153 2.86 -20.43 -5.66
CA VAL A 153 1.88 -19.91 -4.71
C VAL A 153 1.58 -20.94 -3.63
N ASN A 154 1.07 -20.49 -2.49
CA ASN A 154 0.64 -21.36 -1.41
C ASN A 154 -0.39 -22.38 -1.89
N ARG A 155 -0.08 -23.65 -1.65
CA ARG A 155 -0.85 -24.81 -2.10
C ARG A 155 -2.26 -24.87 -1.53
N ILE A 156 -2.50 -24.35 -0.33
CA ILE A 156 -3.85 -24.24 0.27
C ILE A 156 -4.78 -23.41 -0.61
N ALA A 157 -4.28 -22.33 -1.22
CA ALA A 157 -5.09 -21.48 -2.10
C ALA A 157 -5.42 -22.15 -3.45
N VAL A 158 -4.62 -23.13 -3.88
CA VAL A 158 -4.83 -23.85 -5.15
C VAL A 158 -5.69 -25.09 -4.96
N GLU A 159 -5.53 -25.80 -3.84
CA GLU A 159 -6.18 -27.08 -3.57
C GLU A 159 -7.56 -26.96 -2.89
N THR A 160 -7.94 -25.75 -2.45
CA THR A 160 -9.28 -25.51 -1.87
C THR A 160 -10.38 -25.61 -2.94
N ASP A 161 -11.61 -25.96 -2.52
CA ASP A 161 -12.74 -26.01 -3.45
C ASP A 161 -13.26 -24.60 -3.79
N THR A 162 -13.25 -23.70 -2.79
CA THR A 162 -13.67 -22.30 -2.92
C THR A 162 -12.64 -21.36 -2.30
N LEU A 163 -12.07 -20.47 -3.11
CA LEU A 163 -11.12 -19.45 -2.68
C LEU A 163 -11.77 -18.06 -2.60
N ILE A 164 -11.79 -17.47 -1.41
CA ILE A 164 -12.31 -16.12 -1.15
C ILE A 164 -11.16 -15.20 -0.77
N LEU A 165 -10.98 -14.09 -1.50
CA LEU A 165 -9.95 -13.10 -1.16
C LEU A 165 -10.55 -11.92 -0.42
N THR A 166 -10.12 -11.71 0.83
CA THR A 166 -10.42 -10.48 1.54
C THR A 166 -9.28 -9.47 1.42
N GLY A 167 -9.58 -8.18 1.67
CA GLY A 167 -8.62 -7.10 1.49
C GLY A 167 -9.27 -5.73 1.60
N TYR A 168 -8.46 -4.68 1.48
CA TYR A 168 -8.94 -3.31 1.33
C TYR A 168 -8.29 -2.65 0.11
N ILE A 169 -8.93 -1.60 -0.39
CA ILE A 169 -8.54 -0.88 -1.60
C ILE A 169 -8.15 0.56 -1.27
N GLU A 170 -6.84 0.83 -1.33
CA GLU A 170 -6.21 2.14 -1.23
C GLU A 170 -5.21 2.34 -2.39
N PRO A 171 -4.80 3.59 -2.66
CA PRO A 171 -3.66 3.87 -3.53
C PRO A 171 -2.40 3.10 -3.13
N HIS A 172 -1.65 2.61 -4.11
CA HIS A 172 -0.40 1.90 -3.86
C HIS A 172 0.69 2.38 -4.82
N GLN A 173 1.86 2.71 -4.26
CA GLN A 173 2.94 3.42 -4.93
C GLN A 173 3.47 2.77 -6.20
N GLN A 174 3.30 1.45 -6.34
CA GLN A 174 3.81 0.62 -7.44
C GLN A 174 2.72 -0.07 -8.28
N PHE A 175 1.59 -0.43 -7.67
CA PHE A 175 0.59 -1.32 -8.28
C PHE A 175 -0.67 -0.55 -8.69
N GLY A 176 -0.64 0.79 -8.59
CA GLY A 176 -1.82 1.65 -8.67
C GLY A 176 -2.66 1.61 -7.40
N PHE A 177 -3.20 0.43 -7.06
CA PHE A 177 -4.07 0.21 -5.89
C PHE A 177 -3.78 -1.10 -5.16
N THR A 178 -4.17 -1.24 -3.89
CA THR A 178 -4.17 -2.51 -3.12
C THR A 178 -5.39 -3.38 -3.48
N GLY A 179 -5.63 -4.46 -2.73
CA GLY A 179 -6.79 -5.34 -2.89
C GLY A 179 -6.74 -6.27 -4.11
N GLY A 180 -7.77 -7.09 -4.25
CA GLY A 180 -7.95 -8.07 -5.32
C GLY A 180 -6.73 -8.98 -5.48
N ARG A 181 -6.13 -8.94 -6.68
CA ARG A 181 -4.91 -9.70 -7.04
C ARG A 181 -3.75 -9.60 -6.04
N LYS A 182 -3.66 -8.53 -5.25
CA LYS A 182 -2.57 -8.33 -4.28
C LYS A 182 -2.59 -9.32 -3.12
N SER A 183 -3.75 -9.91 -2.81
CA SER A 183 -3.87 -10.99 -1.83
C SER A 183 -3.19 -12.28 -2.31
N ILE A 184 -2.97 -12.43 -3.62
CA ILE A 184 -2.22 -13.53 -4.21
C ILE A 184 -0.76 -13.12 -4.50
N MET A 185 -0.54 -12.10 -5.33
CA MET A 185 0.79 -11.58 -5.67
C MET A 185 0.94 -10.17 -5.09
N PRO A 186 1.75 -9.95 -4.04
CA PRO A 186 2.72 -10.89 -3.45
C PRO A 186 2.16 -11.79 -2.33
N GLY A 187 0.92 -11.58 -1.88
CA GLY A 187 0.42 -12.08 -0.59
C GLY A 187 0.64 -13.55 -0.26
N LEU A 188 0.56 -14.44 -1.25
CA LEU A 188 0.73 -15.90 -1.10
C LEU A 188 1.80 -16.47 -2.03
N ALA A 189 2.59 -15.61 -2.68
CA ALA A 189 3.54 -16.00 -3.71
C ALA A 189 4.92 -16.36 -3.12
N SER A 190 5.66 -17.22 -3.81
CA SER A 190 7.06 -17.51 -3.44
C SER A 190 7.93 -16.27 -3.51
N GLU A 191 9.04 -16.26 -2.77
CA GLU A 191 10.01 -15.17 -2.83
C GLU A 191 10.52 -14.94 -4.25
N ARG A 192 10.81 -16.01 -4.98
CA ARG A 192 11.25 -15.91 -6.36
C ARG A 192 10.25 -15.16 -7.26
N ALA A 193 8.96 -15.44 -7.08
CA ALA A 193 7.91 -14.77 -7.83
C ALA A 193 7.78 -13.29 -7.43
N VAL A 194 7.83 -13.00 -6.14
CA VAL A 194 7.78 -11.62 -5.62
C VAL A 194 8.97 -10.81 -6.12
N MET A 195 10.19 -11.35 -6.03
CA MET A 195 11.42 -10.70 -6.50
C MET A 195 11.42 -10.47 -8.01
N HIS A 196 10.82 -11.38 -8.79
CA HIS A 196 10.67 -11.17 -10.24
C HIS A 196 9.69 -10.04 -10.55
N ASN A 197 8.54 -9.98 -9.85
CA ASN A 197 7.56 -8.90 -10.03
C ASN A 197 8.06 -7.53 -9.52
N HIS A 198 8.94 -7.52 -8.52
CA HIS A 198 9.51 -6.29 -7.93
C HIS A 198 10.92 -5.97 -8.46
N ASN A 199 11.32 -6.57 -9.59
CA ASN A 199 12.64 -6.32 -10.16
C ASN A 199 12.82 -4.85 -10.59
N ALA A 200 14.09 -4.45 -10.73
CA ALA A 200 14.43 -3.06 -11.04
C ALA A 200 13.79 -2.50 -12.31
N LYS A 201 13.62 -3.33 -13.35
CA LYS A 201 12.99 -2.92 -14.61
C LYS A 201 11.49 -2.64 -14.45
N MET A 202 10.77 -3.46 -13.70
CA MET A 202 9.35 -3.22 -13.43
C MET A 202 9.15 -1.98 -12.55
N MET A 203 10.04 -1.80 -11.57
CA MET A 203 10.05 -0.65 -10.66
C MET A 203 10.32 0.69 -11.36
N ASP A 204 11.22 0.74 -12.34
CA ASP A 204 11.53 1.96 -13.11
C ASP A 204 10.49 2.30 -14.18
N HIS A 205 9.50 1.43 -14.41
CA HIS A 205 8.52 1.68 -15.46
C HIS A 205 7.68 2.94 -15.14
N PRO A 206 7.48 3.86 -16.10
CA PRO A 206 6.79 5.14 -15.83
C PRO A 206 5.34 4.99 -15.38
N SER A 207 4.68 3.89 -15.75
CA SER A 207 3.31 3.57 -15.31
C SER A 207 3.24 2.84 -13.97
N ALA A 208 4.36 2.40 -13.38
CA ALA A 208 4.39 1.70 -12.10
C ALA A 208 4.21 2.66 -10.92
N VAL A 209 3.20 3.53 -10.96
CA VAL A 209 3.02 4.67 -10.04
C VAL A 209 1.67 4.62 -9.31
N ASN A 210 1.46 5.53 -8.35
CA ASN A 210 0.19 5.63 -7.61
C ASN A 210 -1.00 5.84 -8.56
N GLY A 211 -2.08 5.10 -8.32
CA GLY A 211 -3.35 5.24 -9.04
C GLY A 211 -3.36 4.78 -10.50
N VAL A 212 -2.23 4.30 -11.05
CA VAL A 212 -2.13 3.90 -12.47
C VAL A 212 -2.19 2.37 -12.60
N LEU A 213 -3.17 1.90 -13.38
CA LEU A 213 -3.39 0.49 -13.69
C LEU A 213 -2.99 0.16 -15.13
N GLU A 214 -3.50 0.91 -16.10
CA GLU A 214 -3.23 0.66 -17.53
C GLU A 214 -1.74 0.85 -17.85
N GLY A 215 -1.13 -0.16 -18.49
CA GLY A 215 0.29 -0.15 -18.83
C GLY A 215 1.21 -0.30 -17.63
N ASN A 216 0.70 -0.53 -16.42
CA ASN A 216 1.50 -0.77 -15.23
C ASN A 216 1.97 -2.23 -15.19
N PRO A 217 3.26 -2.52 -15.43
CA PRO A 217 3.72 -3.89 -15.57
C PRO A 217 3.59 -4.71 -14.29
N GLN A 218 3.77 -4.09 -13.12
CA GLN A 218 3.64 -4.78 -11.83
C GLN A 218 2.19 -5.20 -11.58
N HIS A 219 1.26 -4.30 -11.88
CA HIS A 219 -0.17 -4.59 -11.77
C HIS A 219 -0.60 -5.69 -12.75
N GLU A 220 -0.28 -5.53 -14.03
CA GLU A 220 -0.69 -6.46 -15.08
C GLU A 220 -0.15 -7.86 -14.83
N ASP A 221 1.13 -7.96 -14.46
CA ASP A 221 1.77 -9.23 -14.11
C ASP A 221 1.11 -9.89 -12.88
N ALA A 222 0.81 -9.11 -11.83
CA ALA A 222 0.14 -9.63 -10.64
C ALA A 222 -1.31 -10.02 -10.90
N MET A 223 -2.01 -9.34 -11.82
CA MET A 223 -3.36 -9.71 -12.22
C MET A 223 -3.34 -11.01 -13.05
N GLU A 224 -2.40 -11.15 -13.99
CA GLU A 224 -2.20 -12.40 -14.74
C GLU A 224 -1.86 -13.56 -13.79
N PHE A 225 -0.95 -13.32 -12.84
CA PHE A 225 -0.59 -14.28 -11.80
C PHE A 225 -1.82 -14.74 -11.01
N ALA A 226 -2.65 -13.80 -10.53
CA ALA A 226 -3.82 -14.13 -9.74
C ALA A 226 -4.90 -14.86 -10.56
N LYS A 227 -5.08 -14.51 -11.84
CA LYS A 227 -6.03 -15.18 -12.75
C LYS A 227 -5.64 -16.60 -13.13
N ALA A 228 -4.37 -16.98 -12.98
CA ALA A 228 -3.94 -18.36 -13.13
C ALA A 228 -4.41 -19.27 -11.97
N ILE A 229 -4.87 -18.67 -10.88
CA ILE A 229 -5.48 -19.36 -9.75
C ILE A 229 -7.00 -19.22 -9.86
N LYS A 230 -7.73 -20.28 -9.51
CA LYS A 230 -9.19 -20.25 -9.43
C LYS A 230 -9.61 -19.43 -8.19
N VAL A 231 -9.68 -18.11 -8.36
CA VAL A 231 -10.30 -17.20 -7.38
C VAL A 231 -11.80 -17.21 -7.62
N ASP A 232 -12.57 -17.71 -6.65
CA ASP A 232 -14.01 -17.86 -6.79
C ASP A 232 -14.77 -16.58 -6.41
N PHE A 233 -14.25 -15.82 -5.43
CA PHE A 233 -14.88 -14.60 -4.95
C PHE A 233 -13.87 -13.66 -4.29
N ILE A 234 -14.09 -12.35 -4.36
CA ILE A 234 -13.42 -11.38 -3.49
C ILE A 234 -14.44 -10.70 -2.60
N LEU A 235 -14.02 -10.32 -1.39
CA LEU A 235 -14.73 -9.38 -0.53
C LEU A 235 -13.73 -8.30 -0.13
N ASN A 236 -13.76 -7.16 -0.79
CA ASN A 236 -12.85 -6.05 -0.49
C ASN A 236 -13.57 -4.87 0.10
N VAL A 237 -12.95 -4.21 1.06
CA VAL A 237 -13.49 -3.00 1.69
C VAL A 237 -12.77 -1.75 1.21
N VAL A 238 -13.47 -0.63 1.23
CA VAL A 238 -12.88 0.70 1.07
C VAL A 238 -13.04 1.42 2.40
N LEU A 239 -11.92 1.82 2.99
CA LEU A 239 -11.90 2.54 4.26
C LEU A 239 -11.90 4.05 3.99
N ASN A 240 -12.55 4.80 4.88
CA ASN A 240 -12.47 6.25 4.89
C ASN A 240 -11.15 6.73 5.53
N GLN A 241 -11.00 8.04 5.70
CA GLN A 241 -9.82 8.67 6.30
C GLN A 241 -9.56 8.24 7.75
N ASP A 242 -10.59 7.82 8.47
CA ASP A 242 -10.52 7.39 9.88
C ASP A 242 -10.44 5.86 10.01
N GLU A 243 -10.03 5.19 8.93
CA GLU A 243 -9.89 3.73 8.82
C GLU A 243 -11.18 2.96 9.10
N LYS A 244 -12.34 3.60 8.93
CA LYS A 244 -13.66 2.98 9.06
C LYS A 244 -14.18 2.48 7.73
N LEU A 245 -14.87 1.34 7.75
CA LEU A 245 -15.51 0.77 6.56
C LEU A 245 -16.52 1.77 5.99
N ALA A 246 -16.26 2.24 4.77
CA ALA A 246 -17.16 3.12 4.03
C ALA A 246 -18.00 2.34 3.01
N TRP A 247 -17.37 1.37 2.34
CA TRP A 247 -18.01 0.49 1.36
C TRP A 247 -17.42 -0.91 1.39
N ALA A 248 -18.21 -1.89 0.95
CA ALA A 248 -17.76 -3.23 0.63
C ALA A 248 -18.11 -3.56 -0.84
N VAL A 249 -17.20 -4.25 -1.53
CA VAL A 249 -17.43 -4.77 -2.87
C VAL A 249 -17.16 -6.27 -2.87
N GLY A 250 -18.06 -7.04 -3.46
CA GLY A 250 -17.96 -8.48 -3.57
C GLY A 250 -18.12 -8.96 -5.01
N GLY A 251 -17.50 -10.09 -5.35
CA GLY A 251 -17.71 -10.77 -6.63
C GLY A 251 -16.44 -11.15 -7.37
N ASP A 252 -16.44 -10.93 -8.68
CA ASP A 252 -15.35 -11.29 -9.59
C ASP A 252 -14.04 -10.55 -9.22
N LEU A 253 -12.92 -11.27 -9.35
CA LEU A 253 -11.57 -10.80 -8.99
C LEU A 253 -11.23 -9.43 -9.58
N GLU A 254 -11.60 -9.15 -10.82
CA GLU A 254 -11.24 -7.92 -11.51
C GLU A 254 -12.38 -6.92 -11.51
N LYS A 255 -13.60 -7.33 -11.84
CA LYS A 255 -14.75 -6.43 -11.99
C LYS A 255 -15.17 -5.83 -10.65
N ALA A 256 -15.30 -6.65 -9.59
CA ALA A 256 -15.63 -6.14 -8.27
C ALA A 256 -14.50 -5.27 -7.71
N TRP A 257 -13.25 -5.71 -7.90
CA TRP A 257 -12.09 -4.94 -7.48
C TRP A 257 -12.03 -3.57 -8.18
N LEU A 258 -12.23 -3.50 -9.49
CA LEU A 258 -12.26 -2.25 -10.25
C LEU A 258 -13.39 -1.31 -9.79
N LYS A 259 -14.55 -1.85 -9.37
CA LYS A 259 -15.60 -1.02 -8.75
C LYS A 259 -15.12 -0.41 -7.43
N GLY A 260 -14.45 -1.20 -6.58
CA GLY A 260 -13.84 -0.72 -5.34
C GLY A 260 -12.72 0.29 -5.57
N VAL A 261 -11.91 0.12 -6.63
CA VAL A 261 -10.90 1.10 -7.07
C VAL A 261 -11.55 2.42 -7.41
N LYS A 262 -12.64 2.42 -8.19
CA LYS A 262 -13.38 3.65 -8.53
C LYS A 262 -13.96 4.34 -7.29
N LEU A 263 -14.47 3.58 -6.33
CA LEU A 263 -14.94 4.13 -5.04
C LEU A 263 -13.78 4.76 -4.27
N SER A 264 -12.66 4.06 -4.12
CA SER A 264 -11.45 4.56 -3.46
C SER A 264 -10.93 5.84 -4.13
N GLN A 265 -10.86 5.86 -5.46
CA GLN A 265 -10.40 7.02 -6.23
C GLN A 265 -11.31 8.24 -6.08
N SER A 266 -12.64 8.04 -6.00
CA SER A 266 -13.64 9.11 -6.02
C SER A 266 -13.50 10.20 -4.95
N PHE A 267 -12.83 9.88 -3.83
CA PHE A 267 -12.62 10.82 -2.73
C PHE A 267 -11.14 11.02 -2.39
N ARG A 268 -10.22 10.32 -3.05
CA ARG A 268 -8.78 10.42 -2.77
C ARG A 268 -8.07 11.33 -3.75
N GLU A 269 -8.65 11.61 -4.91
CA GLU A 269 -8.08 12.57 -5.85
C GLU A 269 -8.12 14.00 -5.31
N VAL A 270 -6.97 14.65 -5.30
CA VAL A 270 -6.82 16.05 -4.87
C VAL A 270 -6.13 16.85 -5.96
N GLU A 271 -6.66 18.04 -6.27
CA GLU A 271 -6.21 18.83 -7.42
C GLU A 271 -5.26 19.95 -7.02
N LEU A 272 -4.10 19.97 -7.67
CA LEU A 272 -3.12 21.05 -7.57
C LEU A 272 -3.20 21.96 -8.82
N PRO A 273 -3.14 23.28 -8.64
CA PRO A 273 -3.19 24.22 -9.76
C PRO A 273 -1.94 24.15 -10.64
N TYR A 274 -0.78 23.77 -10.09
CA TYR A 274 0.51 23.60 -10.77
C TYR A 274 1.51 22.87 -9.83
N PRO A 275 2.66 22.38 -10.33
CA PRO A 275 3.63 21.67 -9.50
C PRO A 275 4.22 22.57 -8.39
N CYS A 276 4.35 22.05 -7.17
CA CYS A 276 4.93 22.75 -6.03
C CYS A 276 6.47 22.75 -6.05
N ASP A 277 7.08 23.71 -5.36
CA ASP A 277 8.53 23.77 -5.13
C ASP A 277 8.91 22.94 -3.89
N ILE A 278 8.04 22.98 -2.88
CA ILE A 278 8.21 22.30 -1.59
C ILE A 278 6.96 21.47 -1.30
N ALA A 279 7.15 20.19 -0.99
CA ALA A 279 6.08 19.30 -0.54
C ALA A 279 6.34 18.84 0.90
N ILE A 280 5.38 19.01 1.80
CA ILE A 280 5.43 18.41 3.14
C ILE A 280 4.56 17.16 3.11
N THR A 281 5.14 15.98 3.22
CA THR A 281 4.42 14.69 3.15
C THR A 281 4.51 13.98 4.49
N ALA A 282 3.37 13.76 5.15
CA ALA A 282 3.29 13.12 6.46
C ALA A 282 2.27 11.98 6.48
N THR A 283 2.29 11.18 7.54
CA THR A 283 1.31 10.09 7.75
C THR A 283 1.13 9.70 9.21
N GLY A 284 2.14 9.91 10.08
CA GLY A 284 2.11 9.50 11.48
C GLY A 284 2.15 7.97 11.68
N HIS A 285 1.86 7.55 12.91
CA HIS A 285 1.87 6.14 13.29
C HIS A 285 0.78 5.35 12.55
N PRO A 286 1.03 4.08 12.16
CA PRO A 286 2.26 3.29 12.36
C PRO A 286 3.30 3.45 11.24
N LEU A 287 2.99 4.22 10.19
CA LEU A 287 3.82 4.25 8.99
C LEU A 287 5.09 5.08 9.16
N ASP A 288 5.17 5.96 10.15
CA ASP A 288 6.35 6.81 10.36
C ASP A 288 7.34 6.27 11.40
N ARG A 289 7.10 5.08 11.96
CA ARG A 289 7.97 4.46 12.98
C ARG A 289 9.26 3.85 12.43
N VAL A 290 9.28 3.48 11.13
CA VAL A 290 10.44 2.87 10.45
C VAL A 290 10.77 3.62 9.16
N LEU A 291 12.06 3.89 8.95
CA LEU A 291 12.61 4.65 7.82
C LEU A 291 12.20 4.09 6.45
N TYR A 292 12.10 2.76 6.34
CA TYR A 292 11.71 2.04 5.12
C TYR A 292 10.32 2.42 4.56
N GLN A 293 9.45 3.02 5.36
CA GLN A 293 8.14 3.49 4.89
C GLN A 293 8.23 4.85 4.18
N GLY A 294 9.32 5.59 4.37
CA GLY A 294 9.53 6.88 3.74
C GLY A 294 9.34 6.90 2.21
N PRO A 295 9.83 5.91 1.43
CA PRO A 295 9.53 5.79 0.00
C PRO A 295 8.03 5.72 -0.32
N LYS A 296 7.22 5.07 0.52
CA LYS A 296 5.75 5.03 0.36
C LYS A 296 5.16 6.44 0.57
N ILE A 297 5.63 7.15 1.59
CA ILE A 297 5.12 8.48 1.96
C ILE A 297 5.48 9.52 0.87
N THR A 298 6.73 9.54 0.40
CA THR A 298 7.18 10.46 -0.65
C THR A 298 6.57 10.15 -2.03
N SER A 299 6.17 8.90 -2.26
CA SER A 299 5.51 8.49 -3.52
C SER A 299 4.20 9.23 -3.79
N ALA A 300 3.55 9.81 -2.77
CA ALA A 300 2.37 10.66 -2.94
C ALA A 300 2.61 11.85 -3.89
N VAL A 301 3.84 12.36 -3.94
CA VAL A 301 4.20 13.51 -4.80
C VAL A 301 5.19 13.13 -5.90
N PHE A 302 6.00 12.08 -5.71
CA PHE A 302 7.03 11.70 -6.67
C PHE A 302 6.59 10.59 -7.65
N ARG A 303 5.87 9.57 -7.17
CA ARG A 303 5.40 8.44 -8.00
C ARG A 303 3.96 8.63 -8.40
N THR A 304 3.74 9.61 -9.25
CA THR A 304 2.41 10.03 -9.72
C THR A 304 2.42 10.20 -11.23
N LYS A 305 1.24 10.13 -11.86
CA LYS A 305 1.09 10.33 -13.31
C LYS A 305 1.46 11.76 -13.72
N ASP A 306 1.03 12.74 -12.92
CA ASP A 306 1.37 14.13 -13.13
C ASP A 306 2.61 14.51 -12.32
N ARG A 307 3.38 15.48 -12.78
CA ARG A 307 4.48 16.03 -11.98
C ARG A 307 3.94 16.93 -10.87
N ILE A 308 3.84 16.43 -9.64
CA ILE A 308 3.28 17.16 -8.49
C ILE A 308 4.31 18.08 -7.82
N ILE A 309 5.58 17.69 -7.83
CA ILE A 309 6.72 18.49 -7.37
C ILE A 309 7.66 18.80 -8.56
N LYS A 310 8.22 20.01 -8.60
CA LYS A 310 9.18 20.41 -9.65
C LYS A 310 10.48 19.62 -9.56
N ASP A 311 11.17 19.46 -10.69
CA ASP A 311 12.57 19.02 -10.67
C ASP A 311 13.40 20.05 -9.89
N GLY A 312 14.27 19.56 -9.02
CA GLY A 312 15.02 20.35 -8.03
C GLY A 312 14.25 20.63 -6.73
N GLY A 313 12.94 20.36 -6.67
CA GLY A 313 12.09 20.63 -5.51
C GLY A 313 12.53 19.94 -4.21
N THR A 314 11.95 20.33 -3.08
CA THR A 314 12.26 19.74 -1.77
C THR A 314 11.04 19.04 -1.14
N ILE A 315 11.20 17.78 -0.79
CA ILE A 315 10.23 17.01 -0.02
C ILE A 315 10.67 17.03 1.44
N ILE A 316 9.82 17.56 2.31
CA ILE A 316 10.00 17.53 3.77
C ILE A 316 9.15 16.38 4.31
N LEU A 317 9.80 15.48 5.04
CA LEU A 317 9.24 14.20 5.47
C LEU A 317 9.36 14.08 7.00
N PRO A 318 8.34 14.50 7.75
CA PRO A 318 8.27 14.24 9.19
C PRO A 318 8.08 12.75 9.47
N MET A 319 9.00 12.17 10.25
CA MET A 319 8.90 10.78 10.68
C MET A 319 9.42 10.62 12.11
N GLU A 320 8.61 10.04 13.00
CA GLU A 320 9.05 9.81 14.38
C GLU A 320 10.20 8.81 14.48
N LEU A 321 10.26 7.80 13.61
CA LEU A 321 11.34 6.81 13.54
C LEU A 321 11.66 6.12 14.88
N THR A 322 10.66 5.78 15.68
CA THR A 322 10.84 5.07 16.97
C THR A 322 11.58 3.73 16.83
N GLU A 323 11.58 3.11 15.65
CA GLU A 323 12.30 1.88 15.34
C GLU A 323 13.52 2.11 14.42
N GLY A 324 13.79 3.36 14.01
CA GLY A 324 14.89 3.71 13.10
C GLY A 324 14.81 2.94 11.77
N VAL A 325 15.84 2.12 11.49
CA VAL A 325 15.91 1.25 10.30
C VAL A 325 15.03 -0.01 10.45
N GLY A 326 14.71 -0.41 11.68
CA GLY A 326 13.96 -1.64 11.95
C GLY A 326 14.63 -2.89 11.35
N HIS A 327 13.83 -3.79 10.78
CA HIS A 327 14.30 -5.03 10.13
C HIS A 327 14.72 -4.87 8.66
N HIS A 328 14.85 -3.62 8.18
CA HIS A 328 15.15 -3.27 6.79
C HIS A 328 16.62 -2.85 6.62
N VAL A 329 17.53 -3.67 7.14
CA VAL A 329 18.98 -3.39 7.08
C VAL A 329 19.47 -3.36 5.64
N GLU A 330 19.00 -4.26 4.78
CA GLU A 330 19.41 -4.34 3.38
C GLU A 330 19.02 -3.07 2.59
N PHE A 331 17.87 -2.48 2.91
CA PHE A 331 17.46 -1.17 2.38
C PHE A 331 18.43 -0.06 2.79
N TYR A 332 18.75 0.01 4.09
CA TYR A 332 19.65 1.05 4.60
C TYR A 332 21.07 0.89 4.06
N GLU A 333 21.59 -0.33 3.99
CA GLU A 333 22.90 -0.62 3.41
C GLU A 333 22.96 -0.26 1.92
N LEU A 334 21.91 -0.56 1.17
CA LEU A 334 21.80 -0.21 -0.25
C LEU A 334 21.77 1.32 -0.42
N MET A 335 20.93 2.04 0.33
CA MET A 335 20.89 3.51 0.30
C MET A 335 22.21 4.15 0.76
N SER A 336 22.90 3.54 1.72
CA SER A 336 24.18 4.00 2.27
C SER A 336 25.37 3.92 1.30
N ILE A 337 25.19 3.34 0.11
CA ILE A 337 26.17 3.45 -0.99
C ILE A 337 26.33 4.93 -1.41
N GLY A 338 25.29 5.75 -1.22
CA GLY A 338 25.30 7.20 -1.38
C GLY A 338 25.29 7.70 -2.82
N LYS A 339 25.91 6.98 -3.77
CA LYS A 339 25.92 7.34 -5.19
C LYS A 339 24.72 6.75 -5.93
N PRO A 340 23.81 7.58 -6.51
CA PRO A 340 22.62 7.09 -7.18
C PRO A 340 22.86 6.02 -8.25
N GLU A 341 23.88 6.22 -9.08
CA GLU A 341 24.20 5.33 -10.19
C GLU A 341 24.62 3.94 -9.69
N ALA A 342 25.43 3.90 -8.63
CA ALA A 342 25.90 2.64 -8.03
C ALA A 342 24.76 1.87 -7.33
N ILE A 343 23.82 2.60 -6.70
CA ILE A 343 22.62 2.00 -6.10
C ILE A 343 21.77 1.36 -7.20
N ILE A 344 21.49 2.09 -8.28
CA ILE A 344 20.70 1.59 -9.42
C ILE A 344 21.40 0.41 -10.08
N GLU A 345 22.71 0.48 -10.37
CA GLU A 345 23.46 -0.64 -10.94
C GLU A 345 23.29 -1.91 -10.09
N LYS A 346 23.42 -1.78 -8.76
CA LYS A 346 23.23 -2.90 -7.82
C LYS A 346 21.79 -3.43 -7.80
N CYS A 347 20.80 -2.56 -8.00
CA CYS A 347 19.39 -2.97 -8.15
C CYS A 347 19.18 -3.84 -9.40
N TYR A 348 19.86 -3.53 -10.51
CA TYR A 348 19.76 -4.27 -11.77
C TYR A 348 20.61 -5.56 -11.80
N SER A 349 21.68 -5.63 -11.01
CA SER A 349 22.60 -6.77 -11.04
C SER A 349 22.09 -8.02 -10.34
N SER A 350 21.30 -7.87 -9.27
CA SER A 350 20.87 -8.99 -8.43
C SER A 350 19.62 -8.67 -7.61
N PRO A 351 18.73 -9.64 -7.34
CA PRO A 351 17.65 -9.47 -6.39
C PRO A 351 18.19 -9.17 -4.99
N ILE A 352 17.73 -8.06 -4.39
CA ILE A 352 18.09 -7.67 -3.03
C ILE A 352 16.79 -7.39 -2.28
N LYS A 353 16.63 -7.97 -1.10
CA LYS A 353 15.48 -7.69 -0.24
C LYS A 353 15.34 -6.17 -0.05
N ASP A 354 14.11 -5.67 -0.12
CA ASP A 354 13.78 -4.25 0.05
C ASP A 354 14.35 -3.27 -1.00
N GLN A 355 14.97 -3.78 -2.05
CA GLN A 355 15.55 -3.01 -3.17
C GLN A 355 14.55 -2.04 -3.80
N TRP A 356 13.28 -2.42 -3.94
CA TRP A 356 12.26 -1.56 -4.53
C TRP A 356 12.04 -0.27 -3.71
N GLY A 357 12.17 -0.31 -2.38
CA GLY A 357 12.09 0.89 -1.54
C GLY A 357 13.26 1.82 -1.81
N ALA A 358 14.48 1.26 -1.87
CA ALA A 358 15.70 2.02 -2.15
C ALA A 358 15.65 2.63 -3.56
N GLN A 359 15.16 1.87 -4.53
CA GLN A 359 15.02 2.34 -5.91
C GLN A 359 14.03 3.51 -6.02
N ILE A 360 12.91 3.48 -5.29
CA ILE A 360 11.99 4.63 -5.26
C ILE A 360 12.70 5.88 -4.75
N TRP A 361 13.43 5.77 -3.64
CA TRP A 361 14.12 6.91 -3.03
C TRP A 361 15.28 7.41 -3.85
N VAL A 362 16.13 6.54 -4.40
CA VAL A 362 17.25 6.99 -5.23
C VAL A 362 16.75 7.73 -6.48
N ARG A 363 15.67 7.24 -7.13
CA ARG A 363 15.01 7.96 -8.24
C ARG A 363 14.43 9.29 -7.79
N THR A 364 13.90 9.35 -6.57
CA THR A 364 13.40 10.59 -5.97
C THR A 364 14.54 11.60 -5.78
N LEU A 365 15.68 11.15 -5.27
CA LEU A 365 16.87 11.97 -4.99
C LEU A 365 17.61 12.44 -6.26
N GLU A 366 17.49 11.72 -7.38
CA GLU A 366 17.99 12.18 -8.69
C GLU A 366 17.27 13.46 -9.17
N LYS A 367 16.05 13.72 -8.68
CA LYS A 367 15.19 14.80 -9.15
C LYS A 367 14.81 15.81 -8.06
N THR A 368 14.98 15.48 -6.79
CA THR A 368 14.51 16.30 -5.67
C THR A 368 15.50 16.22 -4.50
N LYS A 369 15.30 17.08 -3.50
CA LYS A 369 15.91 16.94 -2.17
C LYS A 369 14.90 16.37 -1.20
N ILE A 370 15.35 15.54 -0.27
CA ILE A 370 14.53 15.05 0.84
C ILE A 370 15.12 15.58 2.13
N ILE A 371 14.29 16.15 3.01
CA ILE A 371 14.64 16.52 4.38
C ILE A 371 13.79 15.65 5.31
N ILE A 372 14.42 14.77 6.10
CA ILE A 372 13.73 14.02 7.16
C ILE A 372 13.74 14.84 8.43
N VAL A 373 12.55 15.02 9.02
CA VAL A 373 12.38 15.70 10.30
C VAL A 373 12.20 14.63 11.38
N THR A 374 13.17 14.50 12.27
CA THR A 374 13.15 13.50 13.36
C THR A 374 14.12 13.84 14.49
N HIS A 375 13.80 13.41 15.70
CA HIS A 375 14.72 13.43 16.85
C HIS A 375 15.33 12.06 17.18
N ASN A 376 14.83 10.98 16.58
CA ASN A 376 15.12 9.61 17.04
C ASN A 376 16.16 8.88 16.18
N MET A 377 16.88 9.59 15.31
CA MET A 377 17.94 9.01 14.49
C MET A 377 19.09 10.00 14.32
N GLU A 378 20.32 9.51 14.48
CA GLU A 378 21.54 10.30 14.31
C GLU A 378 21.60 10.92 12.91
N PRO A 379 21.83 12.25 12.78
CA PRO A 379 21.85 12.93 11.48
C PRO A 379 22.79 12.28 10.46
N SER A 380 23.97 11.84 10.92
CA SER A 380 24.98 11.20 10.07
C SER A 380 24.50 9.91 9.39
N LEU A 381 23.57 9.17 10.01
CA LEU A 381 22.99 7.96 9.41
C LEU A 381 22.02 8.32 8.28
N ILE A 382 21.27 9.41 8.43
CA ILE A 382 20.36 9.92 7.40
C ILE A 382 21.15 10.52 6.23
N GLU A 383 22.15 11.34 6.54
CA GLU A 383 23.01 12.03 5.56
C GLU A 383 23.81 11.07 4.70
N LYS A 384 24.20 9.90 5.24
CA LYS A 384 24.89 8.85 4.48
C LYS A 384 24.08 8.35 3.28
N MET A 385 22.75 8.44 3.32
CA MET A 385 21.86 8.07 2.21
C MET A 385 21.69 9.19 1.18
N GLY A 386 22.36 10.34 1.34
CA GLY A 386 22.13 11.54 0.54
C GLY A 386 20.84 12.30 0.89
N ILE A 387 20.28 12.03 2.07
CA ILE A 387 19.06 12.67 2.59
C ILE A 387 19.47 13.70 3.65
N GLU A 388 18.86 14.87 3.63
CA GLU A 388 19.11 15.89 4.66
C GLU A 388 18.34 15.57 5.95
N HIS A 389 18.91 15.90 7.11
CA HIS A 389 18.24 15.84 8.41
C HIS A 389 17.84 17.25 8.88
N ALA A 390 16.74 17.34 9.64
CA ALA A 390 16.37 18.49 10.46
C ALA A 390 15.73 18.01 11.78
N TYR A 391 15.89 18.77 12.86
CA TYR A 391 15.31 18.37 14.15
C TYR A 391 13.84 18.75 14.28
N ASN A 392 13.42 19.84 13.64
CA ASN A 392 12.04 20.31 13.73
C ASN A 392 11.50 20.77 12.37
N LEU A 393 10.17 20.81 12.27
CA LEU A 393 9.50 21.10 11.01
C LEU A 393 9.75 22.53 10.53
N GLN A 394 9.85 23.51 11.44
CA GLN A 394 10.11 24.91 11.09
C GLN A 394 11.48 25.06 10.42
N GLU A 395 12.52 24.46 11.00
CA GLU A 395 13.88 24.48 10.45
C GLU A 395 13.92 23.93 9.02
N ALA A 396 13.25 22.79 8.77
CA ALA A 396 13.18 22.20 7.44
C ALA A 396 12.46 23.11 6.42
N ILE A 397 11.37 23.75 6.84
CA ILE A 397 10.61 24.69 6.01
C ILE A 397 11.44 25.93 5.67
N ASP A 398 12.09 26.54 6.66
CA ASP A 398 12.89 27.74 6.48
C ASP A 398 14.07 27.49 5.53
N ARG A 399 14.75 26.34 5.69
CA ARG A 399 15.81 25.88 4.79
C ARG A 399 15.31 25.69 3.37
N ALA A 400 14.15 25.07 3.20
CA ALA A 400 13.56 24.83 1.88
C ALA A 400 13.12 26.15 1.21
N ILE A 401 12.50 27.08 1.93
CA ILE A 401 12.11 28.40 1.40
C ILE A 401 13.34 29.21 1.00
N SER A 402 14.39 29.20 1.84
CA SER A 402 15.66 29.86 1.53
C SER A 402 16.28 29.34 0.22
N ARG A 403 16.22 28.02 -0.01
CA ARG A 403 16.71 27.37 -1.23
C ARG A 403 15.93 27.73 -2.48
N HIS A 404 14.59 27.76 -2.39
CA HIS A 404 13.70 27.93 -3.55
C HIS A 404 13.31 29.38 -3.81
N GLY A 405 13.71 30.30 -2.93
CA GLY A 405 13.39 31.71 -3.02
C GLY A 405 12.05 32.06 -2.37
N GLN A 406 11.88 33.35 -2.10
CA GLN A 406 10.80 33.89 -1.26
C GLN A 406 9.39 33.72 -1.83
N ASP A 407 9.26 33.40 -3.12
CA ASP A 407 8.00 33.22 -3.84
C ASP A 407 7.66 31.74 -4.11
N CYS A 408 8.47 30.81 -3.59
CA CYS A 408 8.25 29.37 -3.74
C CYS A 408 6.89 28.93 -3.20
N LYS A 409 6.36 27.83 -3.72
CA LYS A 409 5.04 27.31 -3.34
C LYS A 409 5.14 25.99 -2.59
N VAL A 410 4.53 25.98 -1.41
CA VAL A 410 4.52 24.88 -0.43
C VAL A 410 3.17 24.16 -0.51
N ALA A 411 3.18 22.87 -0.81
CA ALA A 411 2.01 22.00 -0.74
C ALA A 411 2.14 21.06 0.48
N VAL A 412 1.08 20.95 1.28
CA VAL A 412 1.07 20.11 2.49
C VAL A 412 0.15 18.91 2.26
N PHE A 413 0.65 17.71 2.54
CA PHE A 413 -0.06 16.44 2.43
C PHE A 413 0.01 15.71 3.79
N PRO A 414 -0.87 16.05 4.76
CA PRO A 414 -0.77 15.51 6.11
C PRO A 414 -1.03 13.99 6.20
N ARG A 415 -1.81 13.43 5.28
CA ARG A 415 -2.04 11.97 5.13
C ARG A 415 -1.64 11.51 3.73
N ALA A 416 -0.37 11.69 3.38
CA ALA A 416 0.15 11.59 2.02
C ALA A 416 -0.17 10.25 1.32
N THR A 417 -0.13 9.14 2.06
CA THR A 417 -0.39 7.78 1.51
C THR A 417 -1.85 7.56 1.11
N THR A 418 -2.76 8.43 1.56
CA THR A 418 -4.20 8.27 1.38
C THR A 418 -4.77 9.07 0.21
N VAL A 419 -3.97 9.91 -0.42
CA VAL A 419 -4.38 10.82 -1.50
C VAL A 419 -3.76 10.44 -2.84
N LEU A 420 -4.39 10.87 -3.92
CA LEU A 420 -3.94 10.77 -5.31
C LEU A 420 -3.83 12.19 -5.87
N PRO A 421 -2.70 12.89 -5.65
CA PRO A 421 -2.55 14.23 -6.16
C PRO A 421 -2.50 14.23 -7.69
N LYS A 422 -3.20 15.19 -8.29
CA LYS A 422 -3.22 15.42 -9.74
C LYS A 422 -3.16 16.91 -10.06
N LEU A 423 -2.68 17.25 -11.25
CA LEU A 423 -2.78 18.62 -11.74
C LEU A 423 -4.16 18.87 -12.35
N THR A 424 -4.67 20.10 -12.22
CA THR A 424 -5.92 20.53 -12.87
C THR A 424 -5.87 20.29 -14.39
N GLU A 425 -7.04 20.04 -15.01
CA GLU A 425 -7.12 19.76 -16.46
C GLU A 425 -6.44 20.82 -17.34
N SER A 426 -6.54 22.10 -16.94
CA SER A 426 -5.93 23.23 -17.67
C SER A 426 -4.41 23.10 -17.81
N GLN A 427 -3.74 22.47 -16.84
CA GLN A 427 -2.30 22.22 -16.87
C GLN A 427 -1.95 20.95 -17.63
N ARG A 428 -2.79 19.91 -17.57
CA ARG A 428 -2.54 18.66 -18.31
C ARG A 428 -2.53 18.89 -19.82
N ARG A 429 -3.44 19.73 -20.33
CA ARG A 429 -3.52 20.08 -21.76
C ARG A 429 -2.37 20.96 -22.27
N ARG A 430 -1.60 21.62 -21.39
CA ARG A 430 -0.41 22.39 -21.78
C ARG A 430 0.83 21.51 -22.01
N LYS A 431 0.77 20.23 -21.64
CA LYS A 431 1.87 19.25 -21.76
C LYS A 431 1.70 18.24 -22.89
N THR A 432 0.49 18.10 -23.43
CA THR A 432 0.20 17.44 -24.71
C THR A 432 0.31 18.47 -25.82
#